data_AF-A0A7Y5WVD5-F1
#
_entry.id   AF-A0A7Y5WVD5-F1
#
_cell.length_a   1.000
_cell.length_b   1.000
_cell.length_c   1.000
_cell.angle_alpha   90.00
_cell.angle_beta   90.00
_cell.angle_gamma   90.00
#
_symmetry.space_group_name_H-M   'P 1'
#
loop_
_entity.id
_entity.type
_entity.pdbx_description
1 polymer ?
#
loop_
_entity_poly.entity_id
_entity_poly.type
_entity_poly.pdbx_seq_one_letter_code
_entity_poly.pdbx_strand_id
1 'polypeptide(L)'
;MKPRRFGVGLVYLLLIGVSVVHAQGQPSAGDEVIVIDGSKTPEQIPNWQAWLEAFHVMAGPAAPEVPIPSVIYIVTTKAQQELIRKEAQRVLAEEQRVFSEALKLLEGLNADNGRERQARMDVLEMQRRRAALDARDRLLASVPQAQSAFREYVDHVRRGIKVTTTRSQIKQFMLPE
;
A
#
# COMPACT_ATOMS: atom_id res chain seq x y z
N MET A 1 -26.92 21.62 19.53
CA MET A 1 -27.26 20.50 18.61
C MET A 1 -25.98 20.08 17.89
N LYS A 2 -25.51 18.85 18.11
CA LYS A 2 -24.27 18.30 17.52
C LYS A 2 -24.60 17.58 16.21
N PRO A 3 -23.97 17.89 15.06
CA PRO A 3 -24.04 17.03 13.90
C PRO A 3 -23.11 15.82 14.11
N ARG A 4 -23.69 14.61 14.07
CA ARG A 4 -22.98 13.34 14.15
C ARG A 4 -22.26 13.07 12.83
N ARG A 5 -20.93 12.97 12.87
CA ARG A 5 -20.08 12.46 11.79
C ARG A 5 -20.22 10.93 11.72
N PHE A 6 -21.25 10.43 11.04
CA PHE A 6 -21.33 9.04 10.59
C PHE A 6 -21.17 9.05 9.07
N GLY A 7 -19.96 8.80 8.56
CA GLY A 7 -19.74 8.80 7.11
C GLY A 7 -18.31 8.68 6.62
N VAL A 8 -17.33 8.38 7.48
CA VAL A 8 -15.92 8.22 7.05
C VAL A 8 -15.43 6.78 7.19
N GLY A 9 -16.15 5.92 7.93
CA GLY A 9 -15.73 4.54 8.18
C GLY A 9 -15.97 3.53 7.07
N LEU A 10 -16.81 3.85 6.07
CA LEU A 10 -17.20 2.87 5.03
C LEU A 10 -16.28 2.90 3.78
N VAL A 11 -15.51 3.97 3.58
CA VAL A 11 -14.64 4.12 2.40
C VAL A 11 -13.27 3.45 2.59
N TYR A 12 -12.77 3.38 3.83
CA TYR A 12 -11.50 2.71 4.14
C TYR A 12 -11.53 1.18 3.94
N LEU A 13 -12.71 0.57 4.05
CA LEU A 13 -12.90 -0.87 3.83
C LEU A 13 -12.82 -1.27 2.35
N LEU A 14 -12.95 -0.31 1.42
CA LEU A 14 -12.86 -0.57 -0.01
C LEU A 14 -11.43 -0.49 -0.55
N LEU A 15 -10.51 0.24 0.08
CA LEU A 15 -9.12 0.38 -0.42
C LEU A 15 -8.19 -0.73 0.09
N ILE A 16 -8.43 -1.25 1.31
CA ILE A 16 -7.70 -2.42 1.83
C ILE A 16 -8.29 -3.73 1.24
N GLY A 17 -9.53 -3.69 0.74
CA GLY A 17 -10.27 -4.85 0.29
C GLY A 17 -9.94 -5.34 -1.13
N VAL A 18 -9.27 -4.55 -1.97
CA VAL A 18 -9.07 -4.96 -3.37
C VAL A 18 -7.78 -5.73 -3.66
N SER A 19 -7.04 -6.10 -2.62
CA SER A 19 -6.08 -7.20 -2.72
C SER A 19 -6.76 -8.59 -2.73
N VAL A 20 -8.09 -8.69 -2.53
CA VAL A 20 -8.80 -9.98 -2.36
C VAL A 20 -10.05 -10.14 -3.24
N VAL A 21 -10.02 -9.64 -4.49
CA VAL A 21 -10.93 -10.16 -5.52
C VAL A 21 -10.10 -10.82 -6.62
N HIS A 22 -9.23 -11.75 -6.21
CA HIS A 22 -8.75 -12.78 -7.12
C HIS A 22 -9.88 -13.78 -7.32
N ALA A 23 -10.39 -13.80 -8.56
CA ALA A 23 -11.06 -14.91 -9.21
C ALA A 23 -12.02 -15.76 -8.36
N GLN A 24 -13.31 -15.68 -8.68
CA GLN A 24 -14.21 -16.84 -8.57
C GLN A 24 -13.78 -17.95 -9.56
N GLY A 25 -12.57 -18.48 -9.43
CA GLY A 25 -12.49 -19.93 -9.32
C GLY A 25 -13.00 -20.23 -7.91
N GLN A 26 -13.82 -21.27 -7.71
CA GLN A 26 -14.11 -21.70 -6.35
C GLN A 26 -12.79 -21.67 -5.56
N PRO A 27 -12.71 -21.00 -4.39
CA PRO A 27 -11.59 -21.26 -3.51
C PRO A 27 -11.56 -22.79 -3.42
N SER A 28 -10.46 -23.41 -3.84
CA SER A 28 -10.29 -24.83 -3.54
C SER A 28 -10.57 -24.92 -2.05
N ALA A 29 -11.61 -25.64 -1.66
CA ALA A 29 -12.05 -25.70 -0.27
C ALA A 29 -10.82 -26.09 0.57
N GLY A 30 -10.13 -25.11 1.18
CA GLY A 30 -8.79 -25.31 1.70
C GLY A 30 -7.76 -24.19 1.51
N ASP A 31 -7.97 -23.14 0.70
CA ASP A 31 -6.99 -22.03 0.68
C ASP A 31 -7.22 -21.12 1.90
N GLU A 32 -6.40 -21.36 2.93
CA GLU A 32 -6.52 -20.71 4.23
C GLU A 32 -6.14 -19.23 4.13
N VAL A 33 -7.07 -18.36 4.51
CA VAL A 33 -6.82 -16.92 4.63
C VAL A 33 -5.99 -16.66 5.88
N ILE A 34 -4.86 -15.98 5.71
CA ILE A 34 -3.95 -15.60 6.78
C ILE A 34 -4.05 -14.09 6.98
N VAL A 35 -4.18 -13.68 8.24
CA VAL A 35 -4.12 -12.27 8.65
C VAL A 35 -2.79 -12.04 9.37
N ILE A 36 -1.95 -11.18 8.79
CA ILE A 36 -0.71 -10.74 9.39
C ILE A 36 -1.01 -9.44 10.15
N ASP A 37 -0.85 -9.47 11.46
CA ASP A 37 -1.07 -8.32 12.34
C ASP A 37 0.29 -7.70 12.69
N GLY A 38 0.61 -6.55 12.09
CA GLY A 38 1.89 -5.88 12.28
C GLY A 38 2.16 -5.47 13.72
N SER A 39 1.11 -5.32 14.55
CA SER A 39 1.28 -5.05 15.99
C SER A 39 1.85 -6.23 16.76
N LYS A 40 1.69 -7.45 16.23
CA LYS A 40 2.13 -8.71 16.84
C LYS A 40 3.40 -9.26 16.19
N THR A 41 3.46 -9.20 14.87
CA THR A 41 4.54 -9.76 14.05
C THR A 41 4.98 -8.76 12.98
N PRO A 42 5.58 -7.61 13.37
CA PRO A 42 5.95 -6.55 12.43
C PRO A 42 6.94 -7.01 11.36
N GLU A 43 7.82 -7.96 11.68
CA GLU A 43 8.78 -8.56 10.74
C GLU A 43 8.13 -9.33 9.59
N GLN A 44 6.87 -9.73 9.73
CA GLN A 44 6.08 -10.36 8.67
C GLN A 44 5.40 -9.35 7.74
N ILE A 45 5.56 -8.05 8.00
CA ILE A 45 5.15 -7.00 7.08
C ILE A 45 6.35 -6.61 6.22
N PRO A 46 6.31 -6.87 4.89
CA PRO A 46 7.37 -6.49 3.97
C PRO A 46 7.60 -4.98 3.95
N ASN A 47 8.84 -4.58 3.66
CA ASN A 47 9.20 -3.17 3.55
C ASN A 47 8.35 -2.43 2.52
N TRP A 48 8.11 -3.03 1.35
CA TRP A 48 7.31 -2.41 0.29
C TRP A 48 5.90 -2.05 0.78
N GLN A 49 5.27 -2.92 1.57
CA GLN A 49 3.91 -2.71 2.09
C GLN A 49 3.89 -1.59 3.13
N ALA A 50 4.83 -1.60 4.08
CA ALA A 50 4.93 -0.53 5.08
C ALA A 50 5.17 0.85 4.44
N TRP A 51 5.99 0.90 3.38
CA TRP A 51 6.24 2.12 2.63
C TRP A 51 5.03 2.58 1.81
N LEU A 52 4.32 1.65 1.17
CA LEU A 52 3.12 1.97 0.41
C LEU A 52 2.05 2.61 1.30
N GLU A 53 1.79 2.03 2.47
CA GLU A 53 0.86 2.57 3.47
C GLU A 53 1.34 3.92 4.02
N ALA A 54 2.65 4.09 4.22
CA ALA A 54 3.20 5.39 4.59
C ALA A 54 2.94 6.46 3.51
N PHE A 55 3.06 6.11 2.23
CA PHE A 55 2.72 7.01 1.12
C PHE A 55 1.24 7.35 1.06
N HIS A 56 0.32 6.42 1.37
CA HIS A 56 -1.11 6.74 1.48
C HIS A 56 -1.38 7.87 2.46
N VAL A 57 -0.76 7.82 3.63
CA VAL A 57 -0.92 8.88 4.63
C VAL A 57 -0.31 10.20 4.13
N MET A 58 0.91 10.14 3.59
CA MET A 58 1.63 11.32 3.11
C MET A 58 0.99 11.99 1.88
N ALA A 59 0.21 11.25 1.11
CA ALA A 59 -0.54 11.74 -0.05
C ALA A 59 -1.94 12.27 0.31
N GLY A 60 -2.34 12.24 1.58
CA GLY A 60 -3.63 12.75 2.05
C GLY A 60 -3.92 14.17 1.54
N PRO A 61 -5.22 14.53 1.36
CA PRO A 61 -5.61 15.76 0.69
C PRO A 61 -4.90 16.97 1.31
N ALA A 62 -4.53 17.92 0.45
CA ALA A 62 -3.78 19.14 0.73
C ALA A 62 -4.55 20.15 1.62
N ALA A 63 -5.24 19.68 2.65
CA ALA A 63 -5.71 20.51 3.73
C ALA A 63 -4.50 21.09 4.48
N PRO A 64 -4.57 22.36 4.91
CA PRO A 64 -3.41 23.12 5.39
C PRO A 64 -2.78 22.61 6.70
N GLU A 65 -3.34 21.59 7.35
CA GLU A 65 -2.98 21.17 8.70
C GLU A 65 -2.66 19.68 8.83
N VAL A 66 -1.86 19.17 7.88
CA VAL A 66 -0.92 18.02 8.03
C VAL A 66 -1.36 16.66 7.42
N PRO A 67 -0.92 16.35 6.18
CA PRO A 67 -0.78 14.97 5.71
C PRO A 67 0.64 14.39 5.93
N ILE A 68 1.64 15.22 6.27
CA ILE A 68 3.02 14.75 6.53
C ILE A 68 3.19 14.48 8.03
N PRO A 69 3.54 13.25 8.46
CA PRO A 69 3.70 12.93 9.88
C PRO A 69 4.62 13.91 10.61
N SER A 70 4.24 14.30 11.83
CA SER A 70 4.93 15.35 12.59
C SER A 70 6.43 15.09 12.77
N VAL A 71 6.81 13.82 12.95
CA VAL A 71 8.22 13.39 13.06
C VAL A 71 9.04 13.74 11.81
N ILE A 72 8.44 13.69 10.62
CA ILE A 72 9.05 14.10 9.35
C ILE A 72 8.93 15.62 9.17
N TYR A 73 7.78 16.19 9.53
CA TYR A 73 7.49 17.61 9.35
C TYR A 73 8.51 18.51 10.06
N ILE A 74 8.87 18.19 11.30
CA ILE A 74 9.77 19.01 12.15
C ILE A 74 11.19 19.07 11.58
N VAL A 75 11.62 18.03 10.87
CA VAL A 75 13.00 17.91 10.34
C VAL A 75 13.11 18.26 8.85
N THR A 76 12.02 18.75 8.24
CA THR A 76 11.96 19.07 6.81
C THR A 76 11.55 20.51 6.55
N THR A 77 12.10 21.08 5.48
CA THR A 77 11.70 22.40 4.97
C THR A 77 10.39 22.30 4.18
N LYS A 78 9.70 23.43 3.97
CA LYS A 78 8.49 23.48 3.12
C LYS A 78 8.71 22.93 1.71
N ALA A 79 9.87 23.21 1.10
CA ALA A 79 10.20 22.70 -0.24
C ALA A 79 10.34 21.17 -0.24
N GLN A 80 10.97 20.60 0.79
CA GLN A 80 11.09 19.15 0.95
C GLN A 80 9.74 18.50 1.26
N GLN A 81 8.90 19.14 2.08
CA GLN A 81 7.54 18.70 2.35
C GLN A 81 6.71 18.61 1.06
N GLU A 82 6.86 19.56 0.15
CA GLU A 82 6.21 19.49 -1.15
C GLU A 82 6.74 18.35 -2.02
N LEU A 83 8.06 18.12 -2.00
CA LEU A 83 8.66 16.97 -2.68
C LEU A 83 8.14 15.64 -2.11
N ILE A 84 7.99 15.54 -0.78
CA ILE A 84 7.42 14.36 -0.11
C ILE A 84 6.00 14.09 -0.61
N ARG A 85 5.14 15.11 -0.63
CA ARG A 85 3.77 14.97 -1.14
C ARG A 85 3.76 14.54 -2.60
N LYS A 86 4.61 15.15 -3.43
CA LYS A 86 4.69 14.84 -4.86
C LYS A 86 5.08 13.38 -5.10
N GLU A 87 6.09 12.87 -4.39
CA GLU A 87 6.48 11.46 -4.52
C GLU A 87 5.37 10.53 -3.99
N ALA A 88 4.73 10.87 -2.87
CA ALA A 88 3.61 10.09 -2.34
C ALA A 88 2.44 10.04 -3.35
N GLN A 89 2.03 11.18 -3.90
CA GLN A 89 0.98 11.25 -4.92
C GLN A 89 1.34 10.46 -6.18
N ARG A 90 2.62 10.44 -6.57
CA ARG A 90 3.07 9.63 -7.71
C ARG A 90 2.89 8.13 -7.45
N VAL A 91 3.20 7.66 -6.23
CA VAL A 91 2.96 6.26 -5.85
C VAL A 91 1.48 5.92 -5.90
N LEU A 92 0.61 6.80 -5.39
CA LEU A 92 -0.84 6.57 -5.43
C LEU A 92 -1.41 6.59 -6.84
N ALA A 93 -0.91 7.47 -7.71
CA ALA A 93 -1.32 7.50 -9.10
C ALA A 93 -0.94 6.20 -9.83
N GLU A 94 0.25 5.66 -9.54
CA GLU A 94 0.70 4.38 -10.09
C GLU A 94 -0.10 3.20 -9.54
N GLU A 95 -0.42 3.19 -8.25
CA GLU A 95 -1.32 2.19 -7.67
C GLU A 95 -2.71 2.25 -8.30
N GLN A 96 -3.27 3.45 -8.50
CA GLN A 96 -4.57 3.60 -9.16
C GLN A 96 -4.53 3.08 -10.61
N ARG A 97 -3.42 3.29 -11.33
CA ARG A 97 -3.19 2.73 -12.66
C ARG A 97 -3.18 1.20 -12.62
N VAL A 98 -2.35 0.62 -11.76
CA VAL A 98 -2.25 -0.84 -11.54
C VAL A 98 -3.61 -1.43 -11.18
N PHE A 99 -4.32 -0.79 -10.26
CA PHE A 99 -5.65 -1.22 -9.83
C PHE A 99 -6.66 -1.22 -10.99
N SER A 100 -6.65 -0.17 -11.80
CA SER A 100 -7.52 -0.07 -12.98
C SER A 100 -7.20 -1.13 -14.04
N GLU A 101 -5.93 -1.50 -14.20
CA GLU A 101 -5.51 -2.58 -15.11
C GLU A 101 -5.87 -3.96 -14.56
N ALA A 102 -5.72 -4.17 -13.25
CA ALA A 102 -6.13 -5.38 -12.56
C ALA A 102 -7.65 -5.64 -12.72
N LEU A 103 -8.48 -4.61 -12.57
CA LEU A 103 -9.93 -4.73 -12.79
C LEU A 103 -10.26 -5.18 -14.23
N LYS A 104 -9.58 -4.63 -15.25
CA LYS A 104 -9.75 -5.06 -16.66
C LYS A 104 -9.33 -6.52 -16.87
N LEU A 105 -8.31 -6.99 -16.14
CA LEU A 105 -7.93 -8.40 -16.15
C LEU A 105 -8.99 -9.28 -15.48
N LEU A 106 -9.82 -8.77 -14.57
CA LEU A 106 -10.92 -9.56 -13.99
C LEU A 106 -12.15 -9.61 -14.90
N GLU A 107 -12.47 -8.52 -15.61
CA GLU A 107 -13.69 -8.41 -16.44
C GLU A 107 -13.78 -9.46 -17.58
N GLY A 108 -12.65 -9.99 -18.06
CA GLY A 108 -12.63 -11.02 -19.11
C GLY A 108 -12.15 -12.39 -18.66
N LEU A 109 -12.16 -12.65 -17.34
CA LEU A 109 -11.72 -13.92 -16.78
C LEU A 109 -12.67 -15.06 -17.18
N ASN A 110 -12.10 -16.15 -17.70
CA ASN A 110 -12.81 -17.39 -17.99
C ASN A 110 -11.92 -18.61 -17.68
N ALA A 111 -12.48 -19.82 -17.82
CA ALA A 111 -11.79 -21.07 -17.48
C ALA A 111 -10.50 -21.28 -18.29
N ASP A 112 -10.45 -20.77 -19.52
CA ASP A 112 -9.34 -21.02 -20.46
C ASP A 112 -8.17 -20.06 -20.26
N ASN A 113 -8.42 -18.86 -19.72
CA ASN A 113 -7.42 -17.79 -19.61
C ASN A 113 -6.95 -17.49 -18.17
N GLY A 114 -7.43 -18.25 -17.17
CA GLY A 114 -7.16 -17.98 -15.76
C GLY A 114 -5.66 -17.91 -15.41
N ARG A 115 -4.84 -18.84 -15.91
CA ARG A 115 -3.39 -18.85 -15.63
C ARG A 115 -2.66 -17.66 -16.25
N GLU A 116 -2.99 -17.31 -17.50
CA GLU A 116 -2.37 -16.17 -18.19
C GLU A 116 -2.72 -14.86 -17.48
N ARG A 117 -3.99 -14.68 -17.09
CA ARG A 117 -4.43 -13.50 -16.37
C ARG A 117 -3.82 -13.42 -14.97
N GLN A 118 -3.69 -14.55 -14.26
CA GLN A 118 -2.98 -14.58 -12.99
C GLN A 118 -1.52 -14.11 -13.13
N ALA A 119 -0.79 -14.62 -14.13
CA ALA A 119 0.58 -14.19 -14.37
C ALA A 119 0.68 -12.68 -14.66
N ARG A 120 -0.31 -12.11 -15.36
CA ARG A 120 -0.36 -10.64 -15.58
C ARG A 120 -0.68 -9.87 -14.30
N MET A 121 -1.57 -10.38 -13.46
CA MET A 121 -1.85 -9.80 -12.12
C MET A 121 -0.59 -9.79 -11.26
N ASP A 122 0.19 -10.87 -11.28
CA ASP A 122 1.45 -10.96 -10.54
C ASP A 122 2.47 -9.90 -11.02
N VAL A 123 2.57 -9.69 -12.33
CA VAL A 123 3.42 -8.63 -12.90
C VAL A 123 2.97 -7.24 -12.45
N LEU A 124 1.67 -6.96 -12.46
CA LEU A 124 1.12 -5.69 -12.01
C LEU A 124 1.40 -5.43 -10.52
N GLU A 125 1.28 -6.46 -9.68
CA GLU A 125 1.60 -6.35 -8.26
C GLU A 125 3.10 -6.08 -8.05
N MET A 126 3.99 -6.74 -8.79
CA MET A 126 5.43 -6.44 -8.76
C MET A 126 5.73 -5.00 -9.21
N GLN A 127 5.02 -4.47 -10.21
CA GLN A 127 5.16 -3.06 -10.61
C GLN A 127 4.76 -2.11 -9.49
N ARG A 128 3.65 -2.39 -8.78
CA ARG A 128 3.20 -1.60 -7.63
C ARG A 128 4.24 -1.57 -6.51
N ARG A 129 4.79 -2.73 -6.16
CA ARG A 129 5.83 -2.86 -5.14
C ARG A 129 7.08 -2.07 -5.51
N ARG A 130 7.54 -2.24 -6.75
CA ARG A 130 8.71 -1.54 -7.27
C ARG A 130 8.54 -0.03 -7.23
N ALA A 131 7.37 0.48 -7.60
CA ALA A 131 7.07 1.91 -7.58
C ALA A 131 7.19 2.51 -6.16
N ALA A 132 6.70 1.79 -5.14
CA ALA A 132 6.83 2.22 -3.74
C ALA A 132 8.30 2.23 -3.29
N LEU A 133 9.07 1.19 -3.61
CA LEU A 133 10.48 1.09 -3.20
C LEU A 133 11.38 2.10 -3.94
N ASP A 134 11.16 2.31 -5.23
CA ASP A 134 11.89 3.33 -5.98
C ASP A 134 11.56 4.74 -5.48
N ALA A 135 10.30 4.99 -5.08
CA ALA A 135 9.91 6.26 -4.47
C ALA A 135 10.57 6.46 -3.10
N ARG A 136 10.64 5.41 -2.27
CA ARG A 136 11.41 5.42 -1.01
C ARG A 136 12.85 5.83 -1.29
N ASP A 137 13.52 5.17 -2.22
CA ASP A 137 14.95 5.39 -2.46
C ASP A 137 15.22 6.81 -2.96
N ARG A 138 14.41 7.32 -3.89
CA ARG A 138 14.47 8.72 -4.33
C ARG A 138 14.22 9.69 -3.19
N LEU A 139 13.26 9.40 -2.32
CA LEU A 139 12.88 10.29 -1.23
C LEU A 139 13.98 10.37 -0.16
N LEU A 140 14.51 9.21 0.25
CA LEU A 140 15.60 9.12 1.22
C LEU A 140 16.89 9.76 0.68
N ALA A 141 17.14 9.69 -0.63
CA ALA A 141 18.25 10.38 -1.27
C ALA A 141 18.05 11.90 -1.33
N SER A 142 16.82 12.37 -1.55
CA SER A 142 16.49 13.80 -1.68
C SER A 142 16.40 14.54 -0.35
N VAL A 143 16.15 13.81 0.75
CA VAL A 143 15.96 14.38 2.09
C VAL A 143 16.81 13.61 3.13
N PRO A 144 18.14 13.58 2.98
CA PRO A 144 19.02 12.73 3.79
C PRO A 144 18.93 13.03 5.30
N GLN A 145 18.68 14.28 5.69
CA GLN A 145 18.50 14.68 7.09
C GLN A 145 17.25 14.06 7.75
N ALA A 146 16.24 13.68 6.96
CA ALA A 146 14.97 13.17 7.46
C ALA A 146 14.92 11.63 7.45
N GLN A 147 15.98 10.93 7.01
CA GLN A 147 15.96 9.47 6.86
C GLN A 147 15.58 8.74 8.15
N SER A 148 16.06 9.19 9.31
CA SER A 148 15.70 8.58 10.59
C SER A 148 14.20 8.76 10.89
N ALA A 149 13.66 9.95 10.64
CA ALA A 149 12.24 10.23 10.85
C ALA A 149 11.34 9.41 9.92
N PHE A 150 11.76 9.21 8.66
CA PHE A 150 11.08 8.31 7.75
C PHE A 150 11.08 6.87 8.22
N ARG A 151 12.24 6.35 8.66
CA ARG A 151 12.35 4.98 9.17
C ARG A 151 11.47 4.77 10.41
N GLU A 152 11.53 5.69 11.35
CA GLU A 152 10.70 5.68 12.56
C GLU A 152 9.21 5.67 12.18
N TYR A 153 8.80 6.54 11.26
CA TYR A 153 7.41 6.60 10.82
C TYR A 153 6.96 5.33 10.09
N VAL A 154 7.77 4.81 9.18
CA VAL A 154 7.45 3.58 8.44
C VAL A 154 7.38 2.37 9.38
N ASP A 155 8.24 2.31 10.39
CA ASP A 155 8.16 1.26 11.42
C ASP A 155 6.94 1.43 12.33
N HIS A 156 6.50 2.67 12.58
CA HIS A 156 5.22 2.93 13.23
C HIS A 156 4.04 2.42 12.39
N VAL A 157 4.02 2.76 11.09
CA VAL A 157 3.01 2.27 10.13
C VAL A 157 3.01 0.74 10.08
N ARG A 158 4.19 0.12 9.98
CA ARG A 158 4.35 -1.35 9.97
C ARG A 158 3.67 -2.01 11.15
N ARG A 159 3.77 -1.41 12.35
CA ARG A 159 3.15 -1.92 13.58
C ARG A 159 1.65 -1.63 13.66
N GLY A 160 1.14 -0.69 12.86
CA GLY A 160 -0.25 -0.27 12.85
C GLY A 160 -1.14 -0.98 11.83
N ILE A 161 -0.56 -1.66 10.83
CA ILE A 161 -1.31 -2.26 9.73
C ILE A 161 -1.64 -3.73 9.95
N LYS A 162 -2.75 -4.17 9.34
CA LYS A 162 -3.14 -5.58 9.22
C LYS A 162 -3.29 -5.92 7.76
N VAL A 163 -2.65 -6.99 7.32
CA VAL A 163 -2.69 -7.43 5.93
C VAL A 163 -3.33 -8.79 5.85
N THR A 164 -4.21 -8.96 4.87
CA THR A 164 -4.87 -10.24 4.59
C THR A 164 -4.33 -10.80 3.30
N THR A 165 -3.87 -12.05 3.33
CA THR A 165 -3.38 -12.79 2.15
C THR A 165 -3.80 -14.25 2.24
N THR A 166 -3.62 -15.03 1.19
CA THR A 166 -3.84 -16.48 1.23
C THR A 166 -2.54 -17.21 1.57
N ARG A 167 -2.64 -18.39 2.17
CA ARG A 167 -1.50 -19.25 2.44
C ARG A 167 -0.70 -19.57 1.17
N SER A 168 -1.38 -19.76 0.04
CA SER A 168 -0.73 -19.96 -1.27
C SER A 168 0.12 -18.78 -1.73
N GLN A 169 -0.24 -17.55 -1.35
CA GLN A 169 0.42 -16.30 -1.78
C GLN A 169 1.45 -15.76 -0.79
N ILE A 170 1.54 -16.32 0.42
CA ILE A 170 2.40 -15.75 1.48
C ILE A 170 3.87 -15.65 1.06
N LYS A 171 4.39 -16.63 0.30
CA LYS A 171 5.78 -16.57 -0.19
C LYS A 171 6.00 -15.39 -1.14
N GLN A 172 5.05 -15.16 -2.06
CA GLN A 172 5.11 -14.04 -3.00
C GLN A 172 4.92 -12.71 -2.28
N PHE A 173 4.03 -12.63 -1.29
CA PHE A 173 3.86 -11.46 -0.44
C PHE A 173 5.15 -11.09 0.30
N MET A 174 5.85 -12.10 0.84
CA MET A 174 7.08 -11.94 1.62
C MET A 174 8.33 -11.70 0.78
N LEU A 175 8.25 -11.70 -0.55
CA LEU A 175 9.43 -11.42 -1.39
C LEU A 175 10.01 -10.03 -1.03
N PRO A 176 11.28 -9.99 -0.60
CA PRO A 176 11.96 -8.71 -0.43
C PRO A 176 12.31 -8.13 -1.81
N GLU A 177 12.20 -6.81 -1.94
CA GLU A 177 12.84 -6.04 -3.01
C GLU A 177 13.63 -4.86 -2.43
#